data_AF-A0A9P9KID0-F1
#
_entry.id   AF-A0A9P9KID0-F1
#
_cell.length_a   1.000
_cell.length_b   1.000
_cell.length_c   1.000
_cell.angle_alpha   90.00
_cell.angle_beta   90.00
_cell.angle_gamma   90.00
#
_symmetry.space_group_name_H-M   'P 1'
#
loop_
_entity.id
_entity.type
_entity.pdbx_description
1 polymer ?
#
loop_
_entity_poly.entity_id
_entity_poly.type
_entity_poly.pdbx_seq_one_letter_code
_entity_poly.pdbx_strand_id
1 'polypeptide(L)'
;MAAAALQRLVRFVPKSNPSKILIGQPADKDIDVGAALRKGREVAVNVWSGSSVLAPGDSTGATETIERVLSPLAQSEVGTVRCIGLNYRKHAAEVGVEPPTIPTVFMKPSTTILDPWPARGIIPSVTQVDNSGDYEAELAVVIGKAAKNVSEADALDYVLGYTAANDVSSRTQQLNQSQWSFSKSFDGACPLGPTLALKSSIPDPSKLYLRGIKNNEVVQESGIDDLIFSIPQIVSWLSQSTTLPPGTVIITGTPAGVGMGRTPKDSLKGGDEFSVEILPHIGTLTNVFENEKDGHIARLAQYNKDYQLHDNVPVPTPGPSEVLIRVSASGFCHTDLMVYHGISQEPLPFIGSHEPAGTIVSLGPDVPDSWHVGDRVGVTNFQKPCDACMGCTWTKKTIKSLDPRFCENRTMCGITRANAIIGVGGLGVLGVQFAKAQGYRVVAVDKHEIGLKLASEVPAHLKPDLIVNFDNEDTVQKISDFTDGLGLNAAIVCTGDDAANDWAAQRLQPRGVCVAVGFPEGGFKFDPMNLMFKEIVVKGTIFCSMDEVRGMMDAVVEHGVLSHLTLIPMEEAEDIPTKVAAHTFTGRPVVTIGNEGQS
;
A
#
# COMPACT_ATOMS: atom_id res chain seq x y z
N MET A 1 29.23 -23.08 -18.76
CA MET A 1 28.31 -22.86 -19.90
C MET A 1 28.34 -21.39 -20.24
N ALA A 2 28.00 -20.98 -21.46
CA ALA A 2 27.71 -19.57 -21.73
C ALA A 2 26.46 -19.17 -20.93
N ALA A 3 26.40 -17.93 -20.41
CA ALA A 3 25.18 -17.41 -19.83
C ALA A 3 24.09 -17.38 -20.92
N ALA A 4 22.87 -17.82 -20.59
CA ALA A 4 21.75 -17.72 -21.52
C ALA A 4 21.48 -16.23 -21.81
N ALA A 5 21.42 -15.86 -23.08
CA ALA A 5 21.13 -14.48 -23.47
C ALA A 5 19.78 -14.03 -22.89
N LEU A 6 19.70 -12.78 -22.44
CA LEU A 6 18.46 -12.22 -21.90
C LEU A 6 17.40 -12.12 -23.01
N GLN A 7 16.25 -12.71 -22.74
CA GLN A 7 15.13 -12.85 -23.68
C GLN A 7 13.84 -12.20 -23.19
N ARG A 8 13.52 -12.39 -21.90
CA ARG A 8 12.28 -11.90 -21.27
C ARG A 8 12.59 -11.45 -19.85
N LEU A 9 12.10 -10.26 -19.47
CA LEU A 9 12.21 -9.73 -18.12
C LEU A 9 10.84 -9.74 -17.42
N VAL A 10 10.81 -10.24 -16.19
CA VAL A 10 9.71 -10.04 -15.24
C VAL A 10 10.19 -9.13 -14.11
N ARG A 11 9.30 -8.25 -13.64
CA ARG A 11 9.48 -7.40 -12.45
C ARG A 11 8.53 -7.92 -11.37
N PHE A 12 9.03 -8.15 -10.16
CA PHE A 12 8.30 -8.94 -9.15
C PHE A 12 8.75 -8.66 -7.70
N VAL A 13 7.88 -9.01 -6.76
CA VAL A 13 8.19 -9.18 -5.33
C VAL A 13 8.56 -10.65 -5.07
N PRO A 14 9.72 -10.96 -4.45
CA PRO A 14 10.14 -12.34 -4.19
C PRO A 14 9.54 -12.89 -2.89
N LYS A 15 9.25 -14.20 -2.86
CA LYS A 15 8.79 -14.91 -1.66
C LYS A 15 9.77 -14.81 -0.48
N SER A 16 11.06 -14.70 -0.76
CA SER A 16 12.11 -14.59 0.27
C SER A 16 12.10 -13.27 1.03
N ASN A 17 11.57 -12.19 0.43
CA ASN A 17 11.57 -10.86 1.03
C ASN A 17 10.49 -9.93 0.40
N PRO A 18 9.29 -9.86 1.00
CA PRO A 18 8.20 -9.02 0.51
C PRO A 18 8.47 -7.50 0.45
N SER A 19 9.50 -6.97 1.13
CA SER A 19 9.85 -5.54 1.06
C SER A 19 10.81 -5.19 -0.08
N LYS A 20 11.13 -6.15 -0.96
CA LYS A 20 11.99 -5.93 -2.14
C LYS A 20 11.22 -6.07 -3.44
N ILE A 21 11.63 -5.27 -4.42
CA ILE A 21 11.28 -5.45 -5.83
C ILE A 21 12.55 -5.91 -6.55
N LEU A 22 12.42 -6.99 -7.32
CA LEU A 22 13.48 -7.55 -8.16
C LEU A 22 13.05 -7.58 -9.63
N ILE A 23 14.03 -7.74 -10.50
CA ILE A 23 13.84 -8.12 -11.90
C ILE A 23 14.61 -9.40 -12.20
N GLY A 24 14.19 -10.12 -13.25
CA GLY A 24 14.96 -11.23 -13.77
C GLY A 24 14.29 -11.94 -14.93
N GLN A 25 14.85 -13.07 -15.34
CA GLN A 25 14.31 -13.91 -16.41
C GLN A 25 13.67 -15.18 -15.83
N PRO A 26 12.44 -15.56 -16.25
CA PRO A 26 11.84 -16.85 -15.87
C PRO A 26 12.80 -18.01 -16.13
N ALA A 27 12.97 -18.89 -15.14
CA ALA A 27 13.93 -19.99 -15.21
C ALA A 27 13.53 -21.05 -16.24
N ASP A 28 12.22 -21.29 -16.40
CA ASP A 28 11.64 -21.93 -17.58
C ASP A 28 11.48 -20.88 -18.69
N LYS A 29 12.20 -21.06 -19.80
CA LYS A 29 12.15 -20.15 -20.95
C LYS A 29 10.80 -20.15 -21.68
N ASP A 30 10.02 -21.23 -21.58
CA ASP A 30 8.76 -21.43 -22.32
C ASP A 30 7.51 -21.14 -21.48
N ILE A 31 7.67 -20.82 -20.19
CA ILE A 31 6.53 -20.56 -19.30
C ILE A 31 5.79 -19.26 -19.66
N ASP A 32 4.46 -19.32 -19.67
CA ASP A 32 3.62 -18.14 -19.50
C ASP A 32 3.56 -17.81 -17.99
N VAL A 33 4.17 -16.70 -17.60
CA VAL A 33 4.28 -16.26 -16.21
C VAL A 33 2.91 -15.93 -15.61
N GLY A 34 2.08 -15.15 -16.32
CA GLY A 34 0.78 -14.74 -15.78
C GLY A 34 -0.21 -15.90 -15.73
N ALA A 35 -0.28 -16.72 -16.79
CA ALA A 35 -1.12 -17.92 -16.79
C ALA A 35 -0.59 -19.05 -15.87
N ALA A 36 0.65 -18.95 -15.36
CA ALA A 36 1.14 -19.78 -14.26
C ALA A 36 0.62 -19.26 -12.90
N LEU A 37 0.90 -18.00 -12.59
CA LEU A 37 0.55 -17.36 -11.31
C LEU A 37 -0.97 -17.32 -11.10
N ARG A 38 -1.76 -17.00 -12.14
CA ARG A 38 -3.23 -17.00 -12.09
C ARG A 38 -3.82 -18.38 -11.75
N LYS A 39 -3.08 -19.46 -12.02
CA LYS A 39 -3.42 -20.85 -11.70
C LYS A 39 -2.75 -21.36 -10.42
N GLY A 40 -2.17 -20.47 -9.61
CA GLY A 40 -1.49 -20.83 -8.35
C GLY A 40 -0.19 -21.61 -8.52
N ARG A 41 0.40 -21.63 -9.72
CA ARG A 41 1.69 -22.28 -9.97
C ARG A 41 2.83 -21.33 -9.63
N GLU A 42 3.81 -21.81 -8.88
CA GLU A 42 5.02 -21.05 -8.60
C GLU A 42 5.83 -20.82 -9.89
N VAL A 43 6.46 -19.63 -9.97
CA VAL A 43 7.34 -19.25 -11.07
C VAL A 43 8.69 -18.87 -10.48
N ALA A 44 9.71 -19.67 -10.80
CA ALA A 44 11.10 -19.39 -10.47
C ALA A 44 11.71 -18.43 -11.51
N VAL A 45 12.49 -17.46 -11.03
CA VAL A 45 13.09 -16.38 -11.81
C VAL A 45 14.57 -16.29 -11.48
N ASN A 46 15.42 -16.37 -12.50
CA ASN A 46 16.85 -16.10 -12.35
C ASN A 46 17.05 -14.59 -12.26
N VAL A 47 17.58 -14.12 -11.14
CA VAL A 47 17.64 -12.71 -10.76
C VAL A 47 18.72 -11.95 -11.54
N TRP A 48 18.44 -10.69 -11.84
CA TRP A 48 19.35 -9.75 -12.47
C TRP A 48 19.64 -8.56 -11.55
N SER A 49 20.80 -7.91 -11.71
CA SER A 49 21.35 -6.96 -10.74
C SER A 49 20.81 -5.53 -10.86
N GLY A 50 20.12 -5.21 -11.95
CA GLY A 50 19.46 -3.92 -12.13
C GLY A 50 18.19 -3.76 -11.28
N SER A 51 17.75 -2.53 -11.08
CA SER A 51 16.46 -2.20 -10.45
C SER A 51 15.32 -1.99 -11.45
N SER A 52 15.63 -1.97 -12.74
CA SER A 52 14.74 -1.54 -13.84
C SER A 52 14.91 -2.42 -15.06
N VAL A 53 13.83 -2.69 -15.79
CA VAL A 53 13.92 -3.37 -17.10
C VAL A 53 14.59 -2.49 -18.17
N LEU A 54 14.66 -1.17 -17.97
CA LEU A 54 15.39 -0.24 -18.85
C LEU A 54 16.91 -0.36 -18.68
N ALA A 55 17.37 -0.86 -17.54
CA ALA A 55 18.78 -1.04 -17.20
C ALA A 55 18.97 -2.33 -16.36
N PRO A 56 18.83 -3.52 -16.99
CA PRO A 56 18.69 -4.78 -16.26
C PRO A 56 19.96 -5.26 -15.53
N GLY A 57 21.13 -4.67 -15.82
CA GLY A 57 22.40 -5.08 -15.23
C GLY A 57 22.86 -6.44 -15.73
N ASP A 58 23.44 -7.24 -14.84
CA ASP A 58 23.98 -8.57 -15.10
C ASP A 58 23.19 -9.65 -14.34
N SER A 59 23.27 -10.92 -14.77
CA SER A 59 22.68 -12.02 -13.99
C SER A 59 23.46 -12.26 -12.69
N THR A 60 22.76 -12.34 -11.56
CA THR A 60 23.39 -12.49 -10.23
C THR A 60 23.76 -13.94 -9.90
N GLY A 61 23.29 -14.91 -10.69
CA GLY A 61 23.38 -16.34 -10.38
C GLY A 61 22.41 -16.83 -9.29
N ALA A 62 21.60 -15.94 -8.70
CA ALA A 62 20.54 -16.31 -7.76
C ALA A 62 19.23 -16.62 -8.49
N THR A 63 18.39 -17.46 -7.88
CA THR A 63 17.04 -17.77 -8.34
C THR A 63 16.06 -17.48 -7.20
N GLU A 64 14.96 -16.80 -7.52
CA GLU A 64 13.90 -16.42 -6.57
C GLU A 64 12.52 -16.87 -7.09
N THR A 65 11.57 -17.09 -6.20
CA THR A 65 10.18 -17.40 -6.56
C THR A 65 9.33 -16.14 -6.50
N ILE A 66 8.48 -15.91 -7.51
CA ILE A 66 7.51 -14.81 -7.49
C ILE A 66 6.47 -15.02 -6.37
N GLU A 67 6.30 -14.01 -5.53
CA GLU A 67 5.10 -13.84 -4.69
C GLU A 67 4.06 -13.00 -5.45
N ARG A 68 4.45 -11.79 -5.86
CA ARG A 68 3.60 -10.86 -6.63
C ARG A 68 4.32 -10.43 -7.90
N VAL A 69 3.73 -10.70 -9.06
CA VAL A 69 4.18 -10.11 -10.33
C VAL A 69 3.75 -8.64 -10.39
N LEU A 70 4.56 -7.82 -11.05
CA LEU A 70 4.35 -6.39 -11.19
C LEU A 70 4.33 -6.02 -12.68
N SER A 71 3.85 -4.81 -13.00
CA SER A 71 4.08 -4.20 -14.30
C SER A 71 5.59 -4.18 -14.59
N PRO A 72 6.04 -4.49 -15.83
CA PRO A 72 7.45 -4.46 -16.19
C PRO A 72 8.13 -3.10 -15.95
N LEU A 73 7.35 -2.02 -15.98
CA LEU A 73 7.77 -0.66 -15.64
C LEU A 73 6.94 -0.12 -14.46
N ALA A 74 7.59 0.53 -13.49
CA ALA A 74 6.90 1.31 -12.46
C ALA A 74 6.31 2.59 -13.04
N GLN A 75 5.30 3.17 -12.36
CA GLN A 75 4.69 4.44 -12.77
C GLN A 75 5.72 5.59 -12.88
N SER A 76 6.76 5.59 -12.05
CA SER A 76 7.87 6.56 -12.10
C SER A 76 8.84 6.35 -13.27
N GLU A 77 8.80 5.20 -13.93
CA GLU A 77 9.62 4.89 -15.12
C GLU A 77 8.87 5.16 -16.42
N VAL A 78 7.53 5.10 -16.39
CA VAL A 78 6.67 5.41 -17.55
C VAL A 78 6.53 6.92 -17.69
N GLY A 79 7.38 7.54 -18.53
CA GLY A 79 7.29 8.98 -18.80
C GLY A 79 5.94 9.41 -19.38
N THR A 80 5.41 8.65 -20.34
CA THR A 80 4.05 8.79 -20.89
C THR A 80 3.61 7.49 -21.56
N VAL A 81 2.30 7.20 -21.57
CA VAL A 81 1.71 6.25 -22.52
C VAL A 81 1.26 7.00 -23.78
N ARG A 82 1.59 6.48 -24.95
CA ARG A 82 1.15 6.94 -26.28
C ARG A 82 0.23 5.87 -26.87
N CYS A 83 -0.92 6.25 -27.37
CA CYS A 83 -1.97 5.28 -27.71
C CYS A 83 -2.48 5.54 -29.13
N ILE A 84 -2.57 4.50 -29.96
CA ILE A 84 -3.00 4.63 -31.36
C ILE A 84 -4.43 4.13 -31.52
N GLY A 85 -5.36 5.08 -31.59
CA GLY A 85 -6.78 4.81 -31.78
C GLY A 85 -7.09 4.19 -33.14
N LEU A 86 -8.02 3.23 -33.15
CA LEU A 86 -8.63 2.64 -34.37
C LEU A 86 -7.59 2.06 -35.34
N ASN A 87 -6.65 1.26 -34.83
CA ASN A 87 -5.50 0.80 -35.61
C ASN A 87 -5.61 -0.64 -36.16
N TYR A 88 -6.74 -1.34 -36.02
CA TYR A 88 -6.94 -2.67 -36.62
C TYR A 88 -7.95 -2.60 -37.77
N ARG A 89 -7.64 -3.21 -38.92
CA ARG A 89 -8.53 -3.19 -40.11
C ARG A 89 -9.87 -3.87 -39.81
N LYS A 90 -9.86 -4.97 -39.05
CA LYS A 90 -11.09 -5.66 -38.60
C LYS A 90 -11.92 -4.79 -37.67
N HIS A 91 -11.29 -4.03 -36.78
CA HIS A 91 -12.01 -3.17 -35.82
C HIS A 91 -12.63 -1.94 -36.51
N ALA A 92 -11.93 -1.33 -37.47
CA ALA A 92 -12.50 -0.27 -38.31
C ALA A 92 -13.75 -0.77 -39.09
N ALA A 93 -13.68 -1.98 -39.65
CA ALA A 93 -14.82 -2.62 -40.31
C ALA A 93 -15.97 -2.97 -39.33
N GLU A 94 -15.67 -3.44 -38.12
CA GLU A 94 -16.66 -3.73 -37.06
C GLU A 94 -17.47 -2.49 -36.68
N VAL A 95 -16.81 -1.35 -36.44
CA VAL A 95 -17.49 -0.11 -36.02
C VAL A 95 -17.96 0.75 -37.20
N GLY A 96 -17.86 0.24 -38.43
CA GLY A 96 -18.44 0.84 -39.63
C GLY A 96 -17.75 2.11 -40.13
N VAL A 97 -16.43 2.22 -39.96
CA VAL A 97 -15.65 3.41 -40.32
C VAL A 97 -14.51 3.09 -41.28
N GLU A 98 -14.17 4.05 -42.14
CA GLU A 98 -12.99 3.96 -43.00
C GLU A 98 -11.69 3.97 -42.19
N PRO A 99 -10.68 3.14 -42.54
CA PRO A 99 -9.37 3.17 -41.91
C PRO A 99 -8.73 4.58 -41.94
N PRO A 100 -8.23 5.10 -40.80
CA PRO A 100 -7.58 6.40 -40.77
C PRO A 100 -6.32 6.46 -41.65
N THR A 101 -6.08 7.61 -42.27
CA THR A 101 -4.91 7.84 -43.16
C THR A 101 -3.68 8.40 -42.44
N ILE A 102 -3.86 8.85 -41.19
CA ILE A 102 -2.79 9.22 -40.25
C ILE A 102 -3.11 8.63 -38.86
N PRO A 103 -2.12 8.28 -38.03
CA PRO A 103 -2.36 7.74 -36.69
C PRO A 103 -3.17 8.69 -35.80
N THR A 104 -4.32 8.22 -35.28
CA THR A 104 -5.09 8.90 -34.24
C THR A 104 -4.38 8.74 -32.90
N VAL A 105 -3.71 9.78 -32.42
CA VAL A 105 -2.91 9.72 -31.18
C VAL A 105 -3.67 10.32 -30.01
N PHE A 106 -3.70 9.60 -28.89
CA PHE A 106 -4.00 10.15 -27.56
C PHE A 106 -2.95 9.70 -26.54
N MET A 107 -3.04 10.24 -25.32
CA MET A 107 -2.04 10.04 -24.26
C MET A 107 -2.70 9.61 -22.95
N LYS A 108 -2.05 8.72 -22.18
CA LYS A 108 -2.45 8.39 -20.81
C LYS A 108 -1.32 8.74 -19.82
N PRO A 109 -1.63 9.26 -18.61
CA PRO A 109 -0.65 9.50 -17.56
C PRO A 109 -0.12 8.18 -16.98
N SER A 110 1.00 8.25 -16.27
CA SER A 110 1.63 7.09 -15.63
C SER A 110 0.80 6.46 -14.52
N THR A 111 -0.11 7.20 -13.89
CA THR A 111 -1.04 6.68 -12.87
C THR A 111 -2.00 5.62 -13.43
N THR A 112 -2.16 5.56 -14.76
CA THR A 112 -2.92 4.48 -15.41
C THR A 112 -2.22 3.12 -15.35
N ILE A 113 -0.91 3.05 -15.11
CA ILE A 113 -0.19 1.77 -15.11
C ILE A 113 -0.54 0.96 -13.85
N LEU A 114 -1.10 -0.23 -14.07
CA LEU A 114 -1.44 -1.21 -13.04
C LEU A 114 -0.57 -2.46 -13.20
N ASP A 115 -0.25 -3.10 -12.06
CA ASP A 115 0.33 -4.44 -12.03
C ASP A 115 -0.68 -5.50 -12.56
N PRO A 116 -0.23 -6.69 -12.99
CA PRO A 116 -1.12 -7.83 -13.24
C PRO A 116 -1.75 -8.37 -11.94
N TRP A 117 -2.70 -9.31 -12.09
CA TRP A 117 -3.19 -10.16 -10.99
C TRP A 117 -2.01 -10.69 -10.12
N PRO A 118 -2.03 -10.54 -8.78
CA PRO A 118 -3.20 -10.29 -7.92
C PRO A 118 -3.68 -8.84 -7.74
N ALA A 119 -3.10 -7.84 -8.41
CA ALA A 119 -3.64 -6.47 -8.33
C ALA A 119 -5.05 -6.39 -8.95
N ARG A 120 -5.96 -5.67 -8.27
CA ARG A 120 -7.35 -5.48 -8.72
C ARG A 120 -7.44 -4.32 -9.69
N GLY A 121 -8.09 -4.56 -10.84
CA GLY A 121 -8.47 -3.50 -11.77
C GLY A 121 -9.70 -2.78 -11.28
N ILE A 122 -9.75 -1.45 -11.38
CA ILE A 122 -10.89 -0.65 -10.93
C ILE A 122 -11.75 -0.26 -12.12
N ILE A 123 -13.07 -0.45 -12.00
CA ILE A 123 -14.09 0.05 -12.93
C ILE A 123 -14.59 1.39 -12.38
N PRO A 124 -14.21 2.53 -12.98
CA PRO A 124 -14.47 3.84 -12.39
C PRO A 124 -15.97 4.14 -12.21
N SER A 125 -16.35 4.84 -11.15
CA SER A 125 -17.75 5.19 -10.82
C SER A 125 -18.47 5.84 -12.01
N VAL A 126 -17.77 6.68 -12.78
CA VAL A 126 -18.28 7.34 -13.99
C VAL A 126 -18.64 6.38 -15.14
N THR A 127 -18.21 5.12 -15.10
CA THR A 127 -18.59 4.07 -16.08
C THR A 127 -19.62 3.09 -15.54
N GLN A 128 -19.84 3.06 -14.22
CA GLN A 128 -20.84 2.21 -13.57
C GLN A 128 -22.26 2.77 -13.79
N VAL A 129 -22.41 4.10 -13.77
CA VAL A 129 -23.71 4.79 -13.92
C VAL A 129 -24.44 4.49 -15.23
N ASP A 130 -23.72 4.15 -16.28
CA ASP A 130 -24.24 3.89 -17.63
C ASP A 130 -23.77 2.55 -18.23
N ASN A 131 -23.01 1.77 -17.46
CA ASN A 131 -22.39 0.50 -17.87
C ASN A 131 -21.50 0.66 -19.13
N SER A 132 -20.76 1.77 -19.24
CA SER A 132 -19.88 2.08 -20.38
C SER A 132 -18.43 1.59 -20.26
N GLY A 133 -18.08 0.88 -19.18
CA GLY A 133 -16.76 0.29 -18.96
C GLY A 133 -16.45 -0.80 -19.98
N ASP A 134 -15.33 -0.69 -20.69
CA ASP A 134 -14.96 -1.61 -21.78
C ASP A 134 -13.48 -2.04 -21.71
N TYR A 135 -13.20 -3.20 -22.28
CA TYR A 135 -11.89 -3.84 -22.37
C TYR A 135 -11.30 -3.72 -23.77
N GLU A 136 -9.98 -3.59 -23.86
CA GLU A 136 -9.27 -3.47 -25.14
C GLU A 136 -7.91 -4.20 -25.04
N ALA A 137 -7.84 -5.42 -25.57
CA ALA A 137 -6.60 -6.18 -25.64
C ALA A 137 -5.61 -5.53 -26.63
N GLU A 138 -4.45 -5.10 -26.15
CA GLU A 138 -3.43 -4.41 -26.95
C GLU A 138 -2.02 -4.99 -26.78
N LEU A 139 -1.20 -4.81 -27.83
CA LEU A 139 0.25 -4.96 -27.74
C LEU A 139 0.86 -3.63 -27.26
N ALA A 140 1.71 -3.69 -26.24
CA ALA A 140 2.52 -2.57 -25.80
C ALA A 140 3.96 -2.71 -26.28
N VAL A 141 4.51 -1.61 -26.78
CA VAL A 141 5.90 -1.45 -27.23
C VAL A 141 6.60 -0.51 -26.25
N VAL A 142 7.73 -0.94 -25.67
CA VAL A 142 8.53 -0.12 -24.76
C VAL A 142 9.72 0.48 -25.50
N ILE A 143 9.87 1.79 -25.42
CA ILE A 143 11.05 2.52 -25.93
C ILE A 143 12.21 2.37 -24.93
N GLY A 144 13.38 1.94 -25.42
CA GLY A 144 14.61 1.78 -24.63
C GLY A 144 15.67 2.86 -24.87
N LYS A 145 15.55 3.64 -25.95
CA LYS A 145 16.49 4.72 -26.32
C LYS A 145 15.70 5.96 -26.71
N ALA A 146 16.22 7.15 -26.41
CA ALA A 146 15.55 8.41 -26.77
C ALA A 146 15.38 8.53 -28.29
N ALA A 147 14.15 8.41 -28.79
CA ALA A 147 13.82 8.48 -30.21
C ALA A 147 13.31 9.89 -30.57
N LYS A 148 13.88 10.49 -31.62
CA LYS A 148 13.39 11.76 -32.21
C LYS A 148 13.70 11.79 -33.71
N ASN A 149 12.71 12.13 -34.54
CA ASN A 149 12.80 12.14 -36.00
C ASN A 149 13.40 10.84 -36.59
N VAL A 150 13.02 9.70 -36.01
CA VAL A 150 13.54 8.38 -36.39
C VAL A 150 12.83 7.89 -37.65
N SER A 151 13.56 7.29 -38.59
CA SER A 151 12.94 6.71 -39.80
C SER A 151 12.21 5.40 -39.50
N GLU A 152 11.30 4.98 -40.39
CA GLU A 152 10.65 3.66 -40.28
C GLU A 152 11.65 2.50 -40.34
N ALA A 153 12.78 2.66 -41.03
CA ALA A 153 13.82 1.63 -41.10
C ALA A 153 14.58 1.48 -39.77
N ASP A 154 14.84 2.59 -39.09
CA ASP A 154 15.63 2.63 -37.84
C ASP A 154 14.76 2.41 -36.58
N ALA A 155 13.44 2.58 -36.70
CA ALA A 155 12.47 2.62 -35.60
C ALA A 155 12.61 1.47 -34.58
N LEU A 156 12.82 0.24 -35.07
CA LEU A 156 12.90 -0.95 -34.21
C LEU A 156 14.21 -1.04 -33.39
N ASP A 157 15.21 -0.20 -33.65
CA ASP A 157 16.44 -0.14 -32.85
C ASP A 157 16.35 0.79 -31.64
N TYR A 158 15.23 1.53 -31.50
CA TYR A 158 14.87 2.30 -30.31
C TYR A 158 13.92 1.53 -29.39
N VAL A 159 13.31 0.45 -29.87
CA VAL A 159 12.45 -0.45 -29.10
C VAL A 159 13.29 -1.36 -28.20
N LEU A 160 12.96 -1.40 -26.92
CA LEU A 160 13.52 -2.34 -25.94
C LEU A 160 12.89 -3.72 -26.08
N GLY A 161 11.55 -3.75 -26.16
CA GLY A 161 10.76 -4.97 -26.19
C GLY A 161 9.26 -4.71 -26.17
N TYR A 162 8.52 -5.79 -25.94
CA TYR A 162 7.08 -5.89 -26.08
C TYR A 162 6.44 -6.53 -24.84
N THR A 163 5.25 -6.08 -24.46
CA THR A 163 4.44 -6.63 -23.35
C THR A 163 2.95 -6.59 -23.73
N ALA A 164 2.08 -7.32 -23.02
CA ALA A 164 0.64 -7.16 -23.19
C ALA A 164 0.11 -5.97 -22.39
N ALA A 165 -0.98 -5.37 -22.89
CA ALA A 165 -1.67 -4.23 -22.29
C ALA A 165 -3.19 -4.33 -22.43
N ASN A 166 -3.92 -3.64 -21.56
CA ASN A 166 -5.39 -3.56 -21.56
C ASN A 166 -5.82 -2.08 -21.49
N ASP A 167 -6.40 -1.50 -22.55
CA ASP A 167 -6.82 -0.08 -22.59
C ASP A 167 -8.24 0.10 -22.02
N VAL A 168 -8.36 0.07 -20.68
CA VAL A 168 -9.63 0.15 -19.97
C VAL A 168 -10.30 1.52 -20.21
N SER A 169 -11.59 1.47 -20.56
CA SER A 169 -12.25 2.57 -21.28
C SER A 169 -13.64 2.91 -20.76
N SER A 170 -14.00 4.19 -20.75
CA SER A 170 -15.39 4.68 -20.69
C SER A 170 -15.88 5.04 -22.09
N ARG A 171 -16.67 4.16 -22.70
CA ARG A 171 -17.10 4.34 -24.09
C ARG A 171 -18.05 5.52 -24.29
N THR A 172 -18.87 5.85 -23.29
CA THR A 172 -19.74 7.04 -23.36
C THR A 172 -18.93 8.32 -23.33
N GLN A 173 -17.94 8.42 -22.45
CA GLN A 173 -17.05 9.59 -22.42
C GLN A 173 -16.18 9.67 -23.69
N GLN A 174 -15.81 8.53 -24.29
CA GLN A 174 -15.05 8.48 -25.54
C GLN A 174 -15.85 9.02 -26.73
N LEU A 175 -17.16 8.75 -26.79
CA LEU A 175 -18.05 9.25 -27.84
C LEU A 175 -18.54 10.68 -27.60
N ASN A 176 -18.60 11.13 -26.35
CA ASN A 176 -19.02 12.48 -25.98
C ASN A 176 -17.93 13.55 -26.17
N GLN A 177 -16.68 13.17 -26.48
CA GLN A 177 -15.55 14.09 -26.57
C GLN A 177 -14.70 13.84 -27.82
N SER A 178 -14.12 14.91 -28.38
CA SER A 178 -13.20 14.82 -29.52
C SER A 178 -11.80 14.32 -29.16
N GLN A 179 -11.50 14.10 -27.87
CA GLN A 179 -10.20 13.69 -27.36
C GLN A 179 -10.36 12.55 -26.36
N TRP A 180 -9.76 11.39 -26.65
CA TRP A 180 -10.06 10.14 -25.92
C TRP A 180 -9.25 9.97 -24.62
N SER A 181 -8.28 10.85 -24.35
CA SER A 181 -7.48 10.80 -23.12
C SER A 181 -8.36 10.75 -21.87
N PHE A 182 -9.31 11.68 -21.68
CA PHE A 182 -10.18 11.66 -20.49
C PHE A 182 -10.94 10.34 -20.33
N SER A 183 -11.50 9.82 -21.42
CA SER A 183 -12.29 8.58 -21.42
C SER A 183 -11.50 7.28 -21.16
N LYS A 184 -10.17 7.36 -21.06
CA LYS A 184 -9.28 6.21 -20.86
C LYS A 184 -8.28 6.42 -19.72
N SER A 185 -8.05 7.66 -19.28
CA SER A 185 -6.93 8.02 -18.38
C SER A 185 -7.23 7.89 -16.88
N PHE A 186 -8.14 6.99 -16.49
CA PHE A 186 -8.42 6.71 -15.08
C PHE A 186 -7.26 5.96 -14.43
N ASP A 187 -7.09 6.10 -13.12
CA ASP A 187 -5.99 5.43 -12.40
C ASP A 187 -6.14 3.90 -12.51
N GLY A 188 -5.03 3.21 -12.78
CA GLY A 188 -5.01 1.77 -13.09
C GLY A 188 -5.62 1.34 -14.44
N ALA A 189 -6.11 2.26 -15.29
CA ALA A 189 -6.80 1.92 -16.55
C ALA A 189 -5.89 1.48 -17.72
N CYS A 190 -4.60 1.26 -17.50
CA CYS A 190 -3.66 0.66 -18.45
C CYS A 190 -2.77 -0.39 -17.77
N PRO A 191 -3.33 -1.54 -17.35
CA PRO A 191 -2.52 -2.64 -16.82
C PRO A 191 -1.52 -3.16 -17.86
N LEU A 192 -0.30 -3.45 -17.43
CA LEU A 192 0.80 -3.94 -18.28
C LEU A 192 1.42 -5.23 -17.72
N GLY A 193 1.78 -6.17 -18.59
CA GLY A 193 2.57 -7.34 -18.20
C GLY A 193 2.38 -8.56 -19.10
N PRO A 194 2.63 -9.78 -18.59
CA PRO A 194 3.28 -10.11 -17.31
C PRO A 194 4.81 -10.04 -17.41
N THR A 195 5.36 -9.96 -18.63
CA THR A 195 6.80 -9.87 -18.91
C THR A 195 7.07 -8.90 -20.06
N LEU A 196 8.24 -8.26 -20.05
CA LEU A 196 8.79 -7.56 -21.20
C LEU A 196 9.66 -8.53 -22.01
N ALA A 197 9.16 -8.99 -23.15
CA ALA A 197 9.93 -9.78 -24.10
C ALA A 197 10.80 -8.85 -24.97
N LEU A 198 12.11 -9.02 -24.94
CA LEU A 198 13.03 -8.10 -25.61
C LEU A 198 12.97 -8.22 -27.15
N LYS A 199 13.26 -7.12 -27.84
CA LYS A 199 13.32 -7.04 -29.32
C LYS A 199 14.36 -7.99 -29.94
N SER A 200 15.34 -8.44 -29.17
CA SER A 200 16.28 -9.52 -29.54
C SER A 200 15.61 -10.90 -29.65
N SER A 201 14.55 -11.15 -28.88
CA SER A 201 13.77 -12.41 -28.87
C SER A 201 12.66 -12.43 -29.92
N ILE A 202 12.15 -11.24 -30.29
CA ILE A 202 11.07 -11.05 -31.26
C ILE A 202 11.59 -10.06 -32.34
N PRO A 203 12.40 -10.54 -33.31
CA PRO A 203 12.98 -9.67 -34.35
C PRO A 203 11.94 -9.13 -35.34
N ASP A 204 10.81 -9.82 -35.46
CA ASP A 204 9.67 -9.44 -36.30
C ASP A 204 8.37 -9.54 -35.47
N PRO A 205 7.85 -8.40 -34.97
CA PRO A 205 6.64 -8.39 -34.16
C PRO A 205 5.35 -8.56 -34.95
N SER A 206 5.34 -8.50 -36.30
CA SER A 206 4.09 -8.73 -37.05
C SER A 206 3.69 -10.20 -37.08
N LYS A 207 4.60 -11.10 -36.68
CA LYS A 207 4.32 -12.53 -36.45
C LYS A 207 3.70 -12.84 -35.08
N LEU A 208 3.53 -11.84 -34.22
CA LEU A 208 2.81 -12.01 -32.96
C LEU A 208 1.31 -12.14 -33.21
N TYR A 209 0.64 -12.82 -32.29
CA TYR A 209 -0.79 -13.09 -32.30
C TYR A 209 -1.38 -12.77 -30.92
N LEU A 210 -2.49 -12.04 -30.90
CA LEU A 210 -3.09 -11.46 -29.70
C LEU A 210 -4.51 -11.98 -29.51
N ARG A 211 -4.85 -12.32 -28.26
CA ARG A 211 -6.20 -12.71 -27.83
C ARG A 211 -6.62 -11.96 -26.58
N GLY A 212 -7.81 -11.36 -26.62
CA GLY A 212 -8.52 -10.83 -25.46
C GLY A 212 -9.54 -11.87 -24.98
N ILE A 213 -9.48 -12.23 -23.71
CA ILE A 213 -10.23 -13.33 -23.10
C ILE A 213 -11.01 -12.78 -21.90
N LYS A 214 -12.34 -12.74 -21.98
CA LYS A 214 -13.21 -12.30 -20.89
C LYS A 214 -13.90 -13.50 -20.25
N ASN A 215 -13.76 -13.70 -18.94
CA ASN A 215 -14.43 -14.77 -18.19
C ASN A 215 -14.28 -16.18 -18.83
N ASN A 216 -13.12 -16.48 -19.43
CA ASN A 216 -12.77 -17.68 -20.21
C ASN A 216 -13.34 -17.76 -21.65
N GLU A 217 -14.13 -16.79 -22.12
CA GLU A 217 -14.50 -16.66 -23.55
C GLU A 217 -13.42 -15.85 -24.29
N VAL A 218 -12.96 -16.33 -25.45
CA VAL A 218 -12.13 -15.51 -26.37
C VAL A 218 -13.07 -14.51 -27.04
N VAL A 219 -12.98 -13.24 -26.64
CA VAL A 219 -13.85 -12.16 -27.12
C VAL A 219 -13.20 -11.32 -28.22
N GLN A 220 -11.87 -11.25 -28.25
CA GLN A 220 -11.06 -10.54 -29.25
C GLN A 220 -9.93 -11.43 -29.76
N GLU A 221 -9.64 -11.43 -31.06
CA GLU A 221 -8.57 -12.26 -31.65
C GLU A 221 -8.02 -11.70 -32.98
N SER A 222 -6.70 -11.48 -33.07
CA SER A 222 -6.02 -11.16 -34.34
C SER A 222 -4.50 -11.32 -34.30
N GLY A 223 -3.89 -11.55 -35.46
CA GLY A 223 -2.47 -11.26 -35.70
C GLY A 223 -2.18 -9.75 -35.66
N ILE A 224 -0.93 -9.40 -35.34
CA ILE A 224 -0.41 -8.02 -35.32
C ILE A 224 -0.16 -7.47 -36.74
N ASP A 225 -0.24 -8.32 -37.77
CA ASP A 225 -0.27 -7.93 -39.18
C ASP A 225 -1.58 -7.22 -39.61
N ASP A 226 -2.68 -7.36 -38.86
CA ASP A 226 -3.93 -6.61 -39.08
C ASP A 226 -3.82 -5.11 -38.72
N LEU A 227 -2.69 -4.67 -38.13
CA LEU A 227 -2.43 -3.26 -37.83
C LEU A 227 -2.40 -2.38 -39.09
N ILE A 228 -3.18 -1.30 -39.08
CA ILE A 228 -3.28 -0.27 -40.13
C ILE A 228 -1.95 0.46 -40.27
N PHE A 229 -1.42 0.96 -39.15
CA PHE A 229 -0.06 1.47 -39.00
C PHE A 229 0.78 0.46 -38.22
N SER A 230 1.84 -0.03 -38.84
CA SER A 230 2.79 -0.96 -38.23
C SER A 230 3.63 -0.30 -37.13
N ILE A 231 4.22 -1.09 -36.23
CA ILE A 231 5.05 -0.58 -35.12
C ILE A 231 6.18 0.36 -35.61
N PRO A 232 6.92 0.08 -36.71
CA PRO A 232 7.90 1.01 -37.24
C PRO A 232 7.30 2.37 -37.68
N GLN A 233 6.12 2.36 -38.31
CA GLN A 233 5.38 3.56 -38.70
C GLN A 233 4.92 4.36 -37.49
N ILE A 234 4.39 3.70 -36.46
CA ILE A 234 3.96 4.33 -35.21
C ILE A 234 5.14 5.03 -34.52
N VAL A 235 6.27 4.34 -34.34
CA VAL A 235 7.46 4.90 -33.67
C VAL A 235 8.07 6.04 -34.48
N SER A 236 8.16 5.90 -35.81
CA SER A 236 8.55 6.97 -36.74
C SER A 236 7.67 8.21 -36.54
N TRP A 237 6.35 8.06 -36.70
CA TRP A 237 5.35 9.12 -36.59
C TRP A 237 5.37 9.84 -35.24
N LEU A 238 5.30 9.09 -34.13
CA LEU A 238 5.30 9.66 -32.78
C LEU A 238 6.61 10.39 -32.43
N SER A 239 7.72 10.06 -33.09
CA SER A 239 9.01 10.72 -32.89
C SER A 239 9.16 12.04 -33.68
N GLN A 240 8.22 12.40 -34.55
CA GLN A 240 8.34 13.60 -35.40
C GLN A 240 8.24 14.87 -34.55
N SER A 241 9.32 15.67 -34.57
CA SER A 241 9.58 16.85 -33.71
C SER A 241 9.57 16.60 -32.19
N THR A 242 9.02 15.49 -31.73
CA THR A 242 8.80 15.12 -30.32
C THR A 242 9.77 14.01 -29.92
N THR A 243 10.49 14.18 -28.79
CA THR A 243 11.31 13.09 -28.26
C THR A 243 10.42 12.07 -27.54
N LEU A 244 10.64 10.78 -27.78
CA LEU A 244 10.13 9.67 -26.97
C LEU A 244 11.27 9.20 -26.05
N PRO A 245 11.25 9.50 -24.73
CA PRO A 245 12.28 9.01 -23.80
C PRO A 245 12.26 7.48 -23.65
N PRO A 246 13.35 6.86 -23.17
CA PRO A 246 13.31 5.53 -22.58
C PRO A 246 12.19 5.43 -21.53
N GLY A 247 11.49 4.30 -21.46
CA GLY A 247 10.31 4.14 -20.61
C GLY A 247 9.01 4.69 -21.21
N THR A 248 9.04 5.33 -22.39
CA THR A 248 7.79 5.60 -23.14
C THR A 248 7.14 4.27 -23.52
N VAL A 249 5.87 4.10 -23.13
CA VAL A 249 5.03 2.98 -23.55
C VAL A 249 4.19 3.43 -24.74
N ILE A 250 4.12 2.61 -25.78
CA ILE A 250 3.23 2.81 -26.92
C ILE A 250 2.27 1.63 -26.99
N ILE A 251 0.96 1.86 -26.87
CA ILE A 251 -0.07 0.84 -27.05
C ILE A 251 -0.70 0.98 -28.44
N THR A 252 -0.79 -0.15 -29.17
CA THR A 252 -0.91 -0.16 -30.63
C THR A 252 -2.32 -0.03 -31.18
N GLY A 253 -3.35 0.09 -30.35
CA GLY A 253 -4.75 -0.16 -30.73
C GLY A 253 -5.16 -1.61 -30.45
N THR A 254 -6.47 -1.88 -30.55
CA THR A 254 -7.12 -3.17 -30.23
C THR A 254 -7.88 -3.75 -31.44
N PRO A 255 -7.98 -5.09 -31.59
CA PRO A 255 -8.76 -5.72 -32.66
C PRO A 255 -10.27 -5.71 -32.38
N ALA A 256 -11.05 -6.18 -33.37
CA ALA A 256 -12.49 -6.34 -33.23
C ALA A 256 -12.89 -7.28 -32.08
N GLY A 257 -14.09 -7.10 -31.53
CA GLY A 257 -14.64 -7.88 -30.42
C GLY A 257 -14.77 -7.12 -29.09
N VAL A 258 -14.58 -5.80 -29.09
CA VAL A 258 -14.74 -4.96 -27.89
C VAL A 258 -16.18 -4.97 -27.38
N GLY A 259 -16.38 -4.79 -26.07
CA GLY A 259 -17.69 -4.88 -25.40
C GLY A 259 -18.76 -3.94 -25.96
N MET A 260 -18.36 -2.77 -26.48
CA MET A 260 -19.28 -1.85 -27.20
C MET A 260 -19.74 -2.36 -28.57
N GLY A 261 -18.92 -3.14 -29.30
CA GLY A 261 -19.24 -3.67 -30.63
C GLY A 261 -20.13 -4.92 -30.61
N ARG A 262 -20.11 -5.65 -29.49
CA ARG A 262 -20.89 -6.88 -29.29
C ARG A 262 -22.40 -6.58 -29.22
N THR A 263 -23.22 -7.55 -29.66
CA THR A 263 -24.69 -7.50 -29.63
C THR A 263 -25.23 -8.76 -28.93
N PRO A 264 -25.81 -8.65 -27.71
CA PRO A 264 -25.88 -7.46 -26.86
C PRO A 264 -24.49 -6.95 -26.45
N LYS A 265 -24.42 -5.68 -26.05
CA LYS A 265 -23.19 -5.08 -25.50
C LYS A 265 -22.75 -5.80 -24.23
N ASP A 266 -21.45 -5.98 -24.07
CA ASP A 266 -20.84 -6.69 -22.94
C ASP A 266 -19.75 -5.84 -22.28
N SER A 267 -20.16 -4.91 -21.42
CA SER A 267 -19.26 -4.09 -20.60
C SER A 267 -18.61 -4.86 -19.47
N LEU A 268 -17.51 -4.32 -18.94
CA LEU A 268 -16.87 -4.76 -17.69
C LEU A 268 -17.80 -4.53 -16.49
N LYS A 269 -17.79 -5.49 -15.55
CA LYS A 269 -18.53 -5.47 -14.28
C LYS A 269 -17.62 -5.95 -13.15
N GLY A 270 -17.87 -5.52 -11.91
CA GLY A 270 -17.18 -6.06 -10.74
C GLY A 270 -17.32 -7.59 -10.66
N GLY A 271 -16.18 -8.28 -10.54
CA GLY A 271 -16.05 -9.73 -10.63
C GLY A 271 -15.61 -10.26 -12.00
N ASP A 272 -15.66 -9.45 -13.08
CA ASP A 272 -15.18 -9.88 -14.40
C ASP A 272 -13.65 -10.06 -14.41
N GLU A 273 -13.19 -11.12 -15.06
CA GLU A 273 -11.78 -11.32 -15.42
C GLU A 273 -11.58 -11.02 -16.90
N PHE A 274 -10.60 -10.17 -17.22
CA PHE A 274 -10.10 -9.99 -18.58
C PHE A 274 -8.61 -10.34 -18.65
N SER A 275 -8.24 -11.10 -19.67
CA SER A 275 -6.86 -11.47 -19.94
C SER A 275 -6.45 -11.13 -21.36
N VAL A 276 -5.21 -10.65 -21.52
CA VAL A 276 -4.58 -10.34 -22.80
C VAL A 276 -3.39 -11.26 -22.97
N GLU A 277 -3.55 -12.26 -23.82
CA GLU A 277 -2.51 -13.22 -24.19
C GLU A 277 -1.85 -12.77 -25.49
N ILE A 278 -0.51 -12.70 -25.51
CA ILE A 278 0.24 -12.47 -26.75
C ILE A 278 1.26 -13.58 -26.96
N LEU A 279 1.13 -14.22 -28.13
CA LEU A 279 1.87 -15.40 -28.54
C LEU A 279 2.76 -15.12 -29.76
N PRO A 280 3.90 -15.82 -29.90
CA PRO A 280 4.60 -16.55 -28.84
C PRO A 280 5.32 -15.61 -27.85
N HIS A 281 5.87 -16.19 -26.78
CA HIS A 281 6.83 -15.60 -25.83
C HIS A 281 6.33 -14.57 -24.80
N ILE A 282 5.43 -13.62 -25.10
CA ILE A 282 5.08 -12.57 -24.11
C ILE A 282 4.30 -13.15 -22.91
N GLY A 283 3.30 -13.98 -23.18
CA GLY A 283 2.42 -14.59 -22.18
C GLY A 283 1.14 -13.80 -21.93
N THR A 284 0.48 -14.09 -20.81
CA THR A 284 -0.87 -13.61 -20.49
C THR A 284 -0.85 -12.56 -19.39
N LEU A 285 -1.25 -11.33 -19.70
CA LEU A 285 -1.67 -10.35 -18.70
C LEU A 285 -3.07 -10.74 -18.23
N THR A 286 -3.34 -10.75 -16.92
CA THR A 286 -4.68 -10.99 -16.36
C THR A 286 -5.03 -9.88 -15.39
N ASN A 287 -6.25 -9.35 -15.49
CA ASN A 287 -6.85 -8.42 -14.56
C ASN A 287 -8.20 -8.99 -14.09
N VAL A 288 -8.43 -8.98 -12.77
CA VAL A 288 -9.76 -9.18 -12.20
C VAL A 288 -10.27 -7.83 -11.74
N PHE A 289 -11.46 -7.47 -12.19
CA PHE A 289 -12.03 -6.15 -11.99
C PHE A 289 -12.97 -6.07 -10.80
N GLU A 290 -12.96 -4.92 -10.13
CA GLU A 290 -13.87 -4.54 -9.07
C GLU A 290 -14.45 -3.16 -9.37
N ASN A 291 -15.66 -2.89 -8.87
CA ASN A 291 -16.25 -1.57 -8.97
C ASN A 291 -15.46 -0.59 -8.08
N GLU A 292 -15.18 0.62 -8.58
CA GLU A 292 -14.80 1.74 -7.73
C GLU A 292 -15.86 1.95 -6.64
N LYS A 293 -15.40 2.13 -5.40
CA LYS A 293 -16.24 2.28 -4.21
C LYS A 293 -16.03 3.66 -3.59
N ASP A 294 -16.98 4.56 -3.79
CA ASP A 294 -16.95 5.86 -3.12
C ASP A 294 -17.18 5.68 -1.60
N GLY A 295 -16.34 6.29 -0.76
CA GLY A 295 -16.52 6.30 0.70
C GLY A 295 -16.62 4.91 1.36
N HIS A 296 -15.79 3.95 0.96
CA HIS A 296 -15.76 2.62 1.59
C HIS A 296 -15.34 2.71 3.08
N ILE A 297 -16.17 2.22 4.00
CA ILE A 297 -15.94 2.30 5.45
C ILE A 297 -16.41 1.04 6.20
N ALA A 298 -15.76 0.76 7.33
CA ALA A 298 -16.22 -0.19 8.34
C ALA A 298 -16.91 0.57 9.48
N ARG A 299 -18.10 0.11 9.91
CA ARG A 299 -18.84 0.70 11.03
C ARG A 299 -19.25 -0.31 12.09
N LEU A 300 -18.99 0.02 13.35
CA LEU A 300 -19.58 -0.64 14.51
C LEU A 300 -21.03 -0.15 14.67
N ALA A 301 -22.00 -0.99 14.31
CA ALA A 301 -23.43 -0.68 14.46
C ALA A 301 -23.99 -1.02 15.85
N GLN A 302 -23.38 -1.99 16.55
CA GLN A 302 -23.78 -2.45 17.88
C GLN A 302 -22.54 -2.93 18.66
N TYR A 303 -22.45 -2.65 19.96
CA TYR A 303 -21.39 -3.21 20.81
C TYR A 303 -21.39 -4.74 20.81
N ASN A 304 -20.19 -5.34 20.87
CA ASN A 304 -19.98 -6.79 20.86
C ASN A 304 -20.60 -7.47 19.61
N LYS A 305 -20.54 -6.78 18.47
CA LYS A 305 -20.86 -7.28 17.12
C LYS A 305 -19.81 -6.80 16.14
N ASP A 306 -19.45 -7.69 15.21
CA ASP A 306 -18.47 -7.43 14.16
C ASP A 306 -18.82 -6.15 13.38
N TYR A 307 -17.79 -5.49 12.86
CA TYR A 307 -17.97 -4.27 12.06
C TYR A 307 -18.71 -4.61 10.76
N GLN A 308 -19.51 -3.66 10.27
CA GLN A 308 -20.24 -3.79 9.01
C GLN A 308 -19.55 -2.95 7.94
N LEU A 309 -19.25 -3.56 6.80
CA LEU A 309 -18.77 -2.82 5.63
C LEU A 309 -19.91 -2.08 4.92
N HIS A 310 -19.62 -0.84 4.52
CA HIS A 310 -20.49 -0.01 3.71
C HIS A 310 -19.71 0.55 2.52
N ASP A 311 -20.33 0.49 1.34
CA ASP A 311 -19.85 1.10 0.09
C ASP A 311 -20.76 2.29 -0.27
N ASN A 312 -20.27 3.20 -1.10
CA ASN A 312 -21.00 4.35 -1.65
C ASN A 312 -21.55 5.31 -0.56
N VAL A 313 -20.78 5.49 0.52
CA VAL A 313 -21.13 6.43 1.59
C VAL A 313 -20.70 7.86 1.18
N PRO A 314 -21.54 8.89 1.36
CA PRO A 314 -21.20 10.25 0.95
C PRO A 314 -19.89 10.75 1.58
N VAL A 315 -18.91 11.05 0.72
CA VAL A 315 -17.63 11.64 1.12
C VAL A 315 -17.86 13.07 1.65
N PRO A 316 -17.40 13.41 2.86
CA PRO A 316 -17.67 14.73 3.45
C PRO A 316 -16.87 15.83 2.74
N THR A 317 -17.49 17.00 2.59
CA THR A 317 -16.77 18.24 2.24
C THR A 317 -16.13 18.81 3.51
N PRO A 318 -14.84 19.19 3.52
CA PRO A 318 -14.19 19.74 4.71
C PRO A 318 -14.78 21.10 5.10
N GLY A 319 -14.92 21.36 6.41
CA GLY A 319 -15.21 22.69 6.93
C GLY A 319 -14.04 23.68 6.73
N PRO A 320 -14.23 24.97 7.03
CA PRO A 320 -13.28 26.03 6.66
C PRO A 320 -11.84 25.77 7.10
N SER A 321 -11.61 25.37 8.36
CA SER A 321 -10.27 25.07 8.90
C SER A 321 -9.99 23.55 8.96
N GLU A 322 -10.46 22.78 7.98
CA GLU A 322 -10.40 21.32 7.98
C GLU A 322 -9.83 20.76 6.66
N VAL A 323 -9.34 19.52 6.69
CA VAL A 323 -8.76 18.84 5.53
C VAL A 323 -9.48 17.50 5.30
N LEU A 324 -9.68 17.14 4.04
CA LEU A 324 -10.19 15.82 3.65
C LEU A 324 -9.00 14.92 3.29
N ILE A 325 -8.94 13.75 3.93
CA ILE A 325 -7.85 12.79 3.79
C ILE A 325 -8.39 11.53 3.10
N ARG A 326 -7.78 11.13 1.98
CA ARG A 326 -7.90 9.75 1.48
C ARG A 326 -7.04 8.89 2.41
N VAL A 327 -7.68 8.17 3.32
CA VAL A 327 -7.01 7.23 4.22
C VAL A 327 -6.56 6.01 3.42
N SER A 328 -5.26 5.72 3.42
CA SER A 328 -4.68 4.55 2.75
C SER A 328 -4.47 3.39 3.73
N ALA A 329 -4.29 3.69 5.03
CA ALA A 329 -4.16 2.70 6.09
C ALA A 329 -4.65 3.24 7.44
N SER A 330 -5.14 2.36 8.32
CA SER A 330 -5.65 2.74 9.65
C SER A 330 -5.35 1.69 10.72
N GLY A 331 -4.67 2.07 11.80
CA GLY A 331 -4.28 1.15 12.87
C GLY A 331 -5.47 0.74 13.75
N PHE A 332 -5.59 -0.54 14.10
CA PHE A 332 -6.59 -1.01 15.07
C PHE A 332 -5.95 -1.13 16.46
N CYS A 333 -6.42 -0.31 17.40
CA CYS A 333 -5.84 -0.16 18.72
C CYS A 333 -6.66 -0.91 19.78
N HIS A 334 -6.07 -1.16 20.96
CA HIS A 334 -6.81 -1.71 22.09
C HIS A 334 -7.94 -0.77 22.54
N THR A 335 -7.83 0.54 22.31
CA THR A 335 -8.93 1.47 22.58
C THR A 335 -10.14 1.22 21.67
N ASP A 336 -9.94 0.73 20.44
CA ASP A 336 -11.05 0.34 19.55
C ASP A 336 -11.76 -0.93 20.05
N LEU A 337 -11.06 -1.83 20.77
CA LEU A 337 -11.69 -2.90 21.55
C LEU A 337 -12.49 -2.35 22.74
N MET A 338 -12.00 -1.31 23.42
CA MET A 338 -12.76 -0.66 24.50
C MET A 338 -14.07 -0.04 23.99
N VAL A 339 -14.06 0.52 22.77
CA VAL A 339 -15.30 0.97 22.11
C VAL A 339 -16.18 -0.23 21.73
N TYR A 340 -15.62 -1.25 21.09
CA TYR A 340 -16.34 -2.48 20.68
C TYR A 340 -17.07 -3.14 21.85
N HIS A 341 -16.44 -3.24 23.02
CA HIS A 341 -17.06 -3.80 24.23
C HIS A 341 -18.02 -2.84 24.96
N GLY A 342 -18.06 -1.55 24.57
CA GLY A 342 -18.92 -0.52 25.16
C GLY A 342 -18.37 0.11 26.45
N ILE A 343 -17.07 -0.08 26.74
CA ILE A 343 -16.41 0.41 27.97
C ILE A 343 -16.33 1.95 27.99
N SER A 344 -16.04 2.58 26.84
CA SER A 344 -15.98 4.05 26.72
C SER A 344 -17.35 4.71 26.44
N GLN A 345 -18.36 3.93 26.05
CA GLN A 345 -19.73 4.34 25.74
C GLN A 345 -19.87 5.32 24.56
N GLU A 346 -19.16 5.08 23.46
CA GLU A 346 -19.22 5.91 22.25
C GLU A 346 -20.60 5.88 21.54
N PRO A 347 -21.07 7.01 20.96
CA PRO A 347 -22.27 7.01 20.13
C PRO A 347 -22.13 6.08 18.91
N LEU A 348 -23.14 5.23 18.67
CA LEU A 348 -23.24 4.35 17.50
C LEU A 348 -24.25 4.92 16.48
N PRO A 349 -24.09 4.67 15.16
CA PRO A 349 -23.04 3.87 14.52
C PRO A 349 -21.70 4.60 14.47
N PHE A 350 -20.62 3.84 14.62
CA PHE A 350 -19.29 4.34 14.93
C PHE A 350 -18.28 3.90 13.85
N ILE A 351 -17.49 4.83 13.31
CA ILE A 351 -16.35 4.52 12.43
C ILE A 351 -15.11 4.45 13.32
N GLY A 352 -14.41 3.32 13.30
CA GLY A 352 -13.29 3.04 14.21
C GLY A 352 -11.94 3.58 13.77
N SER A 353 -10.96 3.38 14.64
CA SER A 353 -9.59 3.89 14.61
C SER A 353 -9.43 5.39 14.91
N HIS A 354 -8.38 5.66 15.69
CA HIS A 354 -7.79 6.98 15.93
C HIS A 354 -6.35 7.06 15.39
N GLU A 355 -5.98 6.13 14.49
CA GLU A 355 -4.67 6.00 13.85
C GLU A 355 -4.72 5.94 12.30
N PRO A 356 -5.59 6.70 11.58
CA PRO A 356 -5.55 6.73 10.12
C PRO A 356 -4.36 7.55 9.59
N ALA A 357 -3.76 7.03 8.52
CA ALA A 357 -2.74 7.69 7.72
C ALA A 357 -3.11 7.64 6.23
N GLY A 358 -2.72 8.67 5.48
CA GLY A 358 -3.08 8.81 4.07
C GLY A 358 -2.67 10.15 3.49
N THR A 359 -3.40 10.60 2.46
CA THR A 359 -3.04 11.77 1.65
C THR A 359 -4.16 12.81 1.65
N ILE A 360 -3.83 14.09 1.79
CA ILE A 360 -4.81 15.18 1.64
C ILE A 360 -5.34 15.22 0.20
N VAL A 361 -6.66 15.18 0.04
CA VAL A 361 -7.36 15.28 -1.25
C VAL A 361 -8.24 16.52 -1.40
N SER A 362 -8.55 17.22 -0.30
CA SER A 362 -9.20 18.54 -0.34
C SER A 362 -8.89 19.36 0.91
N LEU A 363 -8.97 20.69 0.79
CA LEU A 363 -8.68 21.67 1.83
C LEU A 363 -9.86 22.61 2.01
N GLY A 364 -10.18 22.98 3.25
CA GLY A 364 -11.07 24.09 3.54
C GLY A 364 -10.43 25.46 3.27
N PRO A 365 -11.23 26.52 3.00
CA PRO A 365 -10.73 27.85 2.64
C PRO A 365 -9.90 28.58 3.72
N ASP A 366 -9.95 28.16 4.98
CA ASP A 366 -9.21 28.76 6.11
C ASP A 366 -8.02 27.88 6.55
N VAL A 367 -7.65 26.84 5.78
CA VAL A 367 -6.45 26.03 6.06
C VAL A 367 -5.20 26.81 5.65
N PRO A 368 -4.16 26.91 6.50
CA PRO A 368 -2.95 27.68 6.17
C PRO A 368 -2.18 27.12 4.96
N ASP A 369 -1.56 28.01 4.19
CA ASP A 369 -0.73 27.75 3.00
C ASP A 369 0.45 26.77 3.20
N SER A 370 0.67 26.28 4.42
CA SER A 370 1.66 25.23 4.73
C SER A 370 1.17 23.82 4.41
N TRP A 371 -0.10 23.64 4.07
CA TRP A 371 -0.72 22.33 3.75
C TRP A 371 -1.22 22.30 2.31
N HIS A 372 -1.01 21.18 1.62
CA HIS A 372 -1.28 21.01 0.20
C HIS A 372 -2.08 19.73 -0.07
N VAL A 373 -2.88 19.74 -1.14
CA VAL A 373 -3.40 18.50 -1.72
C VAL A 373 -2.21 17.69 -2.24
N GLY A 374 -2.11 16.42 -1.82
CA GLY A 374 -0.95 15.55 -2.04
C GLY A 374 -0.04 15.39 -0.81
N ASP A 375 -0.19 16.18 0.25
CA ASP A 375 0.60 15.99 1.48
C ASP A 375 0.20 14.69 2.19
N ARG A 376 1.20 13.89 2.58
CA ARG A 376 1.02 12.67 3.39
C ARG A 376 0.90 13.03 4.87
N VAL A 377 -0.16 12.54 5.51
CA VAL A 377 -0.57 12.95 6.86
C VAL A 377 -1.02 11.75 7.69
N GLY A 378 -0.76 11.80 9.00
CA GLY A 378 -1.34 10.92 10.01
C GLY A 378 -2.21 11.74 10.96
N VAL A 379 -3.33 11.17 11.42
CA VAL A 379 -4.25 11.86 12.34
C VAL A 379 -3.97 11.43 13.78
N THR A 380 -3.93 12.41 14.69
CA THR A 380 -3.79 12.18 16.13
C THR A 380 -5.13 12.05 16.83
N ASN A 381 -5.20 11.19 17.86
CA ASN A 381 -6.42 10.97 18.64
C ASN A 381 -7.04 12.27 19.19
N PHE A 382 -6.24 13.18 19.76
CA PHE A 382 -6.75 14.49 20.17
C PHE A 382 -6.75 15.52 19.05
N GLN A 383 -7.75 16.39 19.06
CA GLN A 383 -7.90 17.54 18.16
C GLN A 383 -8.32 18.80 18.93
N LYS A 384 -8.01 19.97 18.36
CA LYS A 384 -8.61 21.28 18.68
C LYS A 384 -8.76 21.57 20.20
N PRO A 385 -7.65 21.71 20.97
CA PRO A 385 -7.73 22.22 22.34
C PRO A 385 -8.34 23.63 22.36
N CYS A 386 -9.24 23.91 23.32
CA CYS A 386 -10.06 25.14 23.34
C CYS A 386 -9.31 26.43 23.75
N ASP A 387 -7.98 26.37 23.89
CA ASP A 387 -7.06 27.49 24.13
C ASP A 387 -7.19 28.28 25.46
N ALA A 388 -8.36 28.24 26.10
CA ALA A 388 -8.73 29.13 27.20
C ALA A 388 -8.99 28.45 28.57
N CYS A 389 -9.21 27.13 28.61
CA CYS A 389 -9.54 26.45 29.87
C CYS A 389 -8.36 26.41 30.87
N MET A 390 -8.56 25.90 32.09
CA MET A 390 -7.50 25.84 33.11
C MET A 390 -6.30 25.03 32.62
N GLY A 391 -6.52 23.87 32.00
CA GLY A 391 -5.45 23.05 31.44
C GLY A 391 -4.71 23.69 30.25
N CYS A 392 -5.42 24.37 29.35
CA CYS A 392 -4.79 25.14 28.26
C CYS A 392 -3.98 26.33 28.81
N THR A 393 -4.50 27.01 29.82
CA THR A 393 -3.82 28.11 30.52
C THR A 393 -2.60 27.62 31.30
N TRP A 394 -2.67 26.44 31.91
CA TRP A 394 -1.56 25.82 32.62
C TRP A 394 -0.44 25.40 31.66
N THR A 395 -0.76 24.63 30.61
CA THR A 395 0.21 24.16 29.59
C THR A 395 0.95 25.32 28.91
N LYS A 396 0.23 26.34 28.44
CA LYS A 396 0.82 27.60 27.93
C LYS A 396 1.81 28.25 28.90
N LYS A 397 1.53 28.20 30.22
CA LYS A 397 2.38 28.82 31.25
C LYS A 397 3.61 27.95 31.57
N THR A 398 3.44 26.64 31.70
CA THR A 398 4.48 25.70 32.16
C THR A 398 5.36 25.16 31.04
N ILE A 399 4.76 24.61 29.98
CA ILE A 399 5.46 23.92 28.87
C ILE A 399 5.49 24.74 27.57
N LYS A 400 4.90 25.94 27.54
CA LYS A 400 4.91 26.91 26.44
C LYS A 400 4.21 26.46 25.13
N SER A 401 3.61 25.28 25.11
CA SER A 401 2.76 24.79 24.03
C SER A 401 1.35 24.45 24.54
N LEU A 402 0.43 24.15 23.62
CA LEU A 402 -0.89 23.61 23.91
C LEU A 402 -0.83 22.09 23.94
N ASP A 403 -1.39 21.50 24.99
CA ASP A 403 -1.51 20.05 25.12
C ASP A 403 -2.98 19.65 25.37
N PRO A 404 -3.64 19.00 24.40
CA PRO A 404 -5.05 18.67 24.48
C PRO A 404 -5.37 17.60 25.53
N ARG A 405 -4.38 16.84 26.04
CA ARG A 405 -4.55 15.88 27.14
C ARG A 405 -5.15 16.54 28.38
N PHE A 406 -4.74 17.78 28.65
CA PHE A 406 -5.19 18.58 29.79
C PHE A 406 -6.37 19.49 29.46
N CYS A 407 -6.84 19.53 28.22
CA CYS A 407 -7.93 20.41 27.81
C CYS A 407 -9.29 19.87 28.28
N GLU A 408 -10.10 20.76 28.88
CA GLU A 408 -11.45 20.45 29.37
C GLU A 408 -12.47 20.31 28.23
N ASN A 409 -12.37 21.17 27.21
CA ASN A 409 -13.13 21.07 25.97
C ASN A 409 -12.20 20.61 24.83
N ARG A 410 -11.74 19.36 24.93
CA ARG A 410 -10.93 18.69 23.92
C ARG A 410 -11.83 17.98 22.90
N THR A 411 -11.56 18.17 21.62
CA THR A 411 -12.10 17.29 20.58
C THR A 411 -11.22 16.03 20.49
N MET A 412 -11.78 14.92 20.02
CA MET A 412 -11.01 13.75 19.64
C MET A 412 -11.47 13.21 18.29
N CYS A 413 -10.55 12.60 17.56
CA CYS A 413 -10.79 11.90 16.31
C CYS A 413 -11.07 10.43 16.63
N GLY A 414 -12.28 9.97 16.34
CA GLY A 414 -12.62 8.55 16.40
C GLY A 414 -12.94 7.97 17.78
N ILE A 415 -12.60 8.57 18.93
CA ILE A 415 -12.98 8.05 20.27
C ILE A 415 -13.22 9.22 21.24
N THR A 416 -14.32 9.26 22.01
CA THR A 416 -14.61 10.36 22.96
C THR A 416 -14.16 10.10 24.40
N ARG A 417 -13.88 8.85 24.82
CA ARG A 417 -13.26 8.54 26.14
C ARG A 417 -12.26 7.38 26.09
N ALA A 418 -11.09 7.57 26.70
CA ALA A 418 -10.07 6.53 26.85
C ALA A 418 -9.27 6.72 28.15
N ASN A 419 -8.99 5.62 28.86
CA ASN A 419 -7.94 5.54 29.90
C ASN A 419 -7.30 4.01 29.93
N ALA A 420 -5.25 3.04 29.36
CA ALA A 420 -4.02 2.98 28.49
C ALA A 420 -3.41 1.56 28.74
N ILE A 421 -2.10 1.32 28.59
CA ILE A 421 -1.41 0.02 28.41
C ILE A 421 -0.07 -0.16 29.26
N ILE A 422 0.14 -1.23 30.11
CA ILE A 422 1.33 -1.77 30.93
C ILE A 422 1.75 -3.32 30.78
N GLY A 423 2.95 -3.70 30.22
CA GLY A 423 3.37 -4.99 29.50
C GLY A 423 4.36 -4.86 28.27
N VAL A 424 4.36 -5.73 27.21
CA VAL A 424 5.08 -5.51 25.89
C VAL A 424 4.29 -6.00 24.63
N GLY A 425 3.19 -5.32 24.31
CA GLY A 425 2.52 -5.44 22.99
C GLY A 425 3.13 -4.56 21.88
N GLY A 426 2.33 -4.21 20.86
CA GLY A 426 2.76 -3.33 19.75
C GLY A 426 3.30 -1.95 20.17
N LEU A 427 2.89 -1.43 21.34
CA LEU A 427 3.46 -0.21 21.93
C LEU A 427 4.80 -0.47 22.64
N GLY A 428 4.98 -1.64 23.26
CA GLY A 428 6.20 -2.00 24.00
C GLY A 428 7.40 -2.25 23.08
N VAL A 429 7.20 -2.88 21.92
CA VAL A 429 8.26 -3.07 20.92
C VAL A 429 8.76 -1.74 20.32
N LEU A 430 7.90 -0.71 20.29
CA LEU A 430 8.32 0.67 19.97
C LEU A 430 9.06 1.32 21.15
N GLY A 431 8.57 1.13 22.39
CA GLY A 431 9.23 1.61 23.60
C GLY A 431 10.68 1.09 23.76
N VAL A 432 10.92 -0.18 23.45
CA VAL A 432 12.27 -0.78 23.38
C VAL A 432 13.15 -0.04 22.37
N GLN A 433 12.64 0.16 21.15
CA GLN A 433 13.39 0.82 20.08
C GLN A 433 13.71 2.28 20.41
N PHE A 434 12.76 3.08 20.90
CA PHE A 434 13.02 4.46 21.32
C PHE A 434 14.00 4.55 22.50
N ALA A 435 13.95 3.60 23.46
CA ALA A 435 14.90 3.57 24.57
C ALA A 435 16.32 3.20 24.10
N LYS A 436 16.46 2.27 23.17
CA LYS A 436 17.77 1.95 22.56
C LYS A 436 18.30 3.09 21.68
N ALA A 437 17.43 3.78 20.94
CA ALA A 437 17.79 4.96 20.15
C ALA A 437 18.35 6.10 21.04
N GLN A 438 17.76 6.31 22.22
CA GLN A 438 18.27 7.26 23.24
C GLN A 438 19.51 6.74 24.00
N GLY A 439 20.11 5.62 23.58
CA GLY A 439 21.35 5.08 24.13
C GLY A 439 21.22 4.33 25.46
N TYR A 440 20.00 4.02 25.93
CA TYR A 440 19.82 3.30 27.19
C TYR A 440 20.21 1.81 27.09
N ARG A 441 20.50 1.23 28.25
CA ARG A 441 20.49 -0.21 28.49
C ARG A 441 19.05 -0.64 28.74
N VAL A 442 18.53 -1.60 27.99
CA VAL A 442 17.10 -1.97 27.96
C VAL A 442 16.91 -3.47 28.18
N VAL A 443 16.00 -3.80 29.09
CA VAL A 443 15.47 -5.16 29.27
C VAL A 443 14.07 -5.21 28.66
N ALA A 444 13.80 -6.18 27.79
CA ALA A 444 12.44 -6.49 27.33
C ALA A 444 11.87 -7.66 28.17
N VAL A 445 10.66 -7.48 28.70
CA VAL A 445 9.97 -8.45 29.57
C VAL A 445 8.54 -8.65 29.08
N ASP A 446 8.19 -9.86 28.65
CA ASP A 446 6.80 -10.27 28.41
C ASP A 446 6.59 -11.71 28.91
N LYS A 447 5.33 -12.18 28.98
CA LYS A 447 5.02 -13.58 29.31
C LYS A 447 4.75 -14.45 28.08
N HIS A 448 4.37 -13.84 26.96
CA HIS A 448 4.02 -14.55 25.73
C HIS A 448 5.21 -14.62 24.76
N GLU A 449 5.44 -15.79 24.16
CA GLU A 449 6.54 -16.00 23.20
C GLU A 449 6.52 -15.00 22.03
N ILE A 450 5.34 -14.57 21.58
CA ILE A 450 5.19 -13.57 20.51
C ILE A 450 5.76 -12.19 20.89
N GLY A 451 5.63 -11.75 22.15
CA GLY A 451 6.23 -10.50 22.63
C GLY A 451 7.75 -10.58 22.72
N LEU A 452 8.26 -11.71 23.20
CA LEU A 452 9.71 -12.00 23.26
C LEU A 452 10.33 -12.10 21.86
N LYS A 453 9.61 -12.71 20.90
CA LYS A 453 9.99 -12.78 19.49
C LYS A 453 10.04 -11.38 18.86
N LEU A 454 8.98 -10.57 19.02
CA LEU A 454 8.95 -9.18 18.53
C LEU A 454 10.13 -8.35 19.05
N ALA A 455 10.46 -8.47 20.35
CA ALA A 455 11.62 -7.81 20.94
C ALA A 455 12.97 -8.28 20.35
N SER A 456 13.02 -9.48 19.76
CA SER A 456 14.22 -10.02 19.09
C SER A 456 14.33 -9.67 17.60
N GLU A 457 13.25 -9.25 16.95
CA GLU A 457 13.18 -9.00 15.49
C GLU A 457 13.35 -7.53 15.09
N VAL A 458 13.39 -6.60 16.06
CA VAL A 458 13.72 -5.17 15.82
C VAL A 458 15.12 -4.95 15.17
N PRO A 459 15.37 -3.79 14.54
CA PRO A 459 16.67 -3.48 13.91
C PRO A 459 17.87 -3.72 14.83
N ALA A 460 18.99 -4.18 14.28
CA ALA A 460 20.12 -4.72 15.06
C ALA A 460 20.72 -3.74 16.09
N HIS A 461 20.73 -2.43 15.79
CA HIS A 461 21.18 -1.36 16.68
C HIS A 461 20.13 -0.93 17.72
N LEU A 462 18.87 -1.34 17.54
CA LEU A 462 17.73 -1.05 18.41
C LEU A 462 17.27 -2.27 19.24
N LYS A 463 18.05 -3.37 19.24
CA LYS A 463 17.74 -4.56 20.04
C LYS A 463 17.93 -4.30 21.54
N PRO A 464 17.04 -4.83 22.40
CA PRO A 464 17.24 -4.80 23.84
C PRO A 464 18.48 -5.62 24.21
N ASP A 465 19.18 -5.20 25.26
CA ASP A 465 20.40 -5.84 25.73
C ASP A 465 20.11 -7.14 26.51
N LEU A 466 18.87 -7.33 26.95
CA LEU A 466 18.36 -8.53 27.61
C LEU A 466 16.88 -8.76 27.24
N ILE A 467 16.50 -10.01 26.95
CA ILE A 467 15.11 -10.45 26.75
C ILE A 467 14.82 -11.57 27.75
N VAL A 468 13.72 -11.48 28.49
CA VAL A 468 13.35 -12.43 29.56
C VAL A 468 11.85 -12.68 29.60
N ASN A 469 11.45 -13.92 29.90
CA ASN A 469 10.05 -14.25 30.17
C ASN A 469 9.69 -13.86 31.62
N PHE A 470 8.58 -13.16 31.82
CA PHE A 470 8.06 -12.76 33.13
C PHE A 470 7.89 -13.93 34.13
N ASP A 471 7.41 -15.08 33.65
CA ASP A 471 7.06 -16.25 34.48
C ASP A 471 8.27 -17.15 34.82
N ASN A 472 9.44 -16.90 34.23
CA ASN A 472 10.64 -17.70 34.51
C ASN A 472 11.24 -17.35 35.90
N GLU A 473 11.52 -18.37 36.71
CA GLU A 473 12.13 -18.23 38.05
C GLU A 473 13.48 -17.47 38.01
N ASP A 474 14.27 -17.64 36.94
CA ASP A 474 15.60 -17.03 36.80
C ASP A 474 15.58 -15.55 36.33
N THR A 475 14.42 -15.01 35.94
CA THR A 475 14.29 -13.65 35.41
C THR A 475 14.65 -12.58 36.45
N VAL A 476 14.34 -12.80 37.73
CA VAL A 476 14.71 -11.86 38.80
C VAL A 476 16.23 -11.79 38.97
N GLN A 477 16.92 -12.94 38.89
CA GLN A 477 18.39 -12.96 38.95
C GLN A 477 19.01 -12.30 37.73
N LYS A 478 18.53 -12.61 36.50
CA LYS A 478 19.01 -11.97 35.27
C LYS A 478 18.88 -10.44 35.29
N ILE A 479 17.79 -9.91 35.84
CA ILE A 479 17.60 -8.46 36.00
C ILE A 479 18.50 -7.90 37.11
N SER A 480 18.72 -8.63 38.21
CA SER A 480 19.68 -8.26 39.24
C SER A 480 21.10 -8.15 38.67
N ASP A 481 21.56 -9.19 37.96
CA ASP A 481 22.88 -9.24 37.32
C ASP A 481 23.04 -8.13 36.26
N PHE A 482 21.98 -7.86 35.48
CA PHE A 482 21.97 -6.77 34.51
C PHE A 482 22.02 -5.38 35.15
N THR A 483 21.48 -5.21 36.35
CA THR A 483 21.42 -3.91 37.06
C THR A 483 22.48 -3.76 38.15
N ASP A 484 23.52 -4.60 38.12
CA ASP A 484 24.62 -4.59 39.09
C ASP A 484 24.12 -4.72 40.56
N GLY A 485 22.98 -5.40 40.74
CA GLY A 485 22.28 -5.58 42.02
C GLY A 485 21.46 -4.38 42.50
N LEU A 486 21.42 -3.27 41.75
CA LEU A 486 20.74 -2.02 42.15
C LEU A 486 19.23 -2.04 41.88
N GLY A 487 18.80 -2.75 40.83
CA GLY A 487 17.44 -2.69 40.29
C GLY A 487 17.26 -1.70 39.13
N LEU A 488 16.07 -1.68 38.55
CA LEU A 488 15.75 -0.87 37.37
C LEU A 488 15.71 0.63 37.72
N ASN A 489 16.36 1.47 36.89
CA ASN A 489 16.30 2.93 37.01
C ASN A 489 14.91 3.48 36.62
N ALA A 490 14.28 2.88 35.62
CA ALA A 490 12.89 3.11 35.26
C ALA A 490 12.25 1.82 34.74
N ALA A 491 10.93 1.70 34.95
CA ALA A 491 10.09 0.67 34.35
C ALA A 491 9.00 1.38 33.53
N ILE A 492 9.18 1.41 32.21
CA ILE A 492 8.09 1.69 31.26
C ILE A 492 7.46 0.34 30.91
N VAL A 493 6.15 0.31 30.71
CA VAL A 493 5.39 -0.92 30.47
C VAL A 493 4.20 -0.65 29.53
N CYS A 494 3.80 -1.62 28.69
CA CYS A 494 2.67 -1.67 27.71
C CYS A 494 1.78 -3.00 27.46
N THR A 495 0.73 -3.36 28.29
CA THR A 495 -0.37 -4.41 28.27
C THR A 495 -1.44 -4.23 29.42
N GLY A 496 -2.35 -5.16 29.74
CA GLY A 496 -3.41 -4.96 30.78
C GLY A 496 -3.13 -5.49 32.20
N ASP A 497 -1.93 -6.00 32.51
CA ASP A 497 -1.76 -7.02 33.57
C ASP A 497 -1.58 -6.47 34.99
N ASP A 498 -2.54 -6.78 35.88
CA ASP A 498 -2.57 -6.44 37.30
C ASP A 498 -1.27 -6.79 38.06
N ALA A 499 -0.70 -7.98 37.84
CA ALA A 499 0.47 -8.49 38.57
C ALA A 499 1.78 -7.91 38.02
N ALA A 500 1.84 -7.61 36.72
CA ALA A 500 2.99 -6.95 36.10
C ALA A 500 3.26 -5.55 36.70
N ASN A 501 2.22 -4.82 37.13
CA ASN A 501 2.36 -3.50 37.77
C ASN A 501 3.23 -3.54 39.03
N ASP A 502 2.85 -4.39 39.99
CA ASP A 502 3.50 -4.50 41.29
C ASP A 502 4.88 -5.13 41.16
N TRP A 503 5.00 -6.18 40.34
CA TRP A 503 6.29 -6.78 39.97
C TRP A 503 7.26 -5.75 39.41
N ALA A 504 6.81 -4.86 38.52
CA ALA A 504 7.66 -3.82 37.94
C ALA A 504 8.07 -2.77 38.98
N ALA A 505 7.14 -2.31 39.82
CA ALA A 505 7.42 -1.35 40.90
C ALA A 505 8.42 -1.91 41.94
N GLN A 506 8.30 -3.19 42.31
CA GLN A 506 9.22 -3.86 43.23
C GLN A 506 10.65 -3.96 42.68
N ARG A 507 10.82 -4.07 41.35
CA ARG A 507 12.11 -4.24 40.66
C ARG A 507 12.89 -2.94 40.49
N LEU A 508 12.32 -1.78 40.87
CA LEU A 508 13.01 -0.50 40.84
C LEU A 508 14.11 -0.37 41.89
N GLN A 509 15.19 0.34 41.53
CA GLN A 509 16.18 0.87 42.47
C GLN A 509 15.59 2.02 43.32
N PRO A 510 16.27 2.44 44.41
CA PRO A 510 15.91 3.67 45.12
C PRO A 510 15.83 4.88 44.17
N ARG A 511 14.73 5.64 44.26
CA ARG A 511 14.37 6.79 43.43
C ARG A 511 14.14 6.46 41.94
N GLY A 512 13.96 5.18 41.62
CA GLY A 512 13.54 4.72 40.29
C GLY A 512 12.11 5.12 39.93
N VAL A 513 11.79 5.10 38.63
CA VAL A 513 10.51 5.61 38.10
C VAL A 513 9.67 4.49 37.46
N CYS A 514 8.49 4.18 38.01
CA CYS A 514 7.48 3.39 37.31
C CYS A 514 6.63 4.32 36.43
N VAL A 515 6.77 4.21 35.11
CA VAL A 515 5.94 4.94 34.16
C VAL A 515 4.75 4.04 33.81
N ALA A 516 3.65 4.28 34.52
CA ALA A 516 2.37 3.69 34.23
C ALA A 516 1.80 4.30 32.94
N VAL A 517 2.13 3.70 31.80
CA VAL A 517 1.46 4.01 30.54
C VAL A 517 0.06 3.34 30.51
N GLY A 518 -0.54 2.89 31.62
CA GLY A 518 -1.50 1.76 31.74
C GLY A 518 -2.92 1.97 32.28
N PHE A 519 -3.88 1.13 31.83
CA PHE A 519 -5.07 0.69 32.60
C PHE A 519 -5.00 -0.83 32.83
N PRO A 520 -4.53 -1.29 33.99
CA PRO A 520 -5.05 -2.51 34.60
C PRO A 520 -6.53 -2.34 34.97
N GLU A 521 -7.36 -3.34 34.67
CA GLU A 521 -8.79 -3.34 35.04
C GLU A 521 -8.99 -3.28 36.57
N GLY A 522 -8.11 -3.94 37.33
CA GLY A 522 -8.12 -3.92 38.79
C GLY A 522 -7.54 -2.64 39.43
N GLY A 523 -7.13 -1.66 38.62
CA GLY A 523 -6.41 -0.46 39.05
C GLY A 523 -4.92 -0.70 39.31
N PHE A 524 -4.10 0.36 39.23
CA PHE A 524 -2.64 0.25 39.34
C PHE A 524 -2.23 -0.12 40.78
N LYS A 525 -1.58 -1.28 40.94
CA LYS A 525 -1.19 -1.87 42.22
C LYS A 525 0.32 -1.88 42.37
N PHE A 526 0.80 -1.59 43.57
CA PHE A 526 2.19 -1.70 43.99
C PHE A 526 2.26 -1.76 45.53
N ASP A 527 3.28 -2.41 46.09
CA ASP A 527 3.57 -2.32 47.53
C ASP A 527 3.94 -0.87 47.94
N PRO A 528 3.13 -0.20 48.79
CA PRO A 528 3.37 1.18 49.22
C PRO A 528 4.62 1.35 50.09
N MET A 529 5.19 0.27 50.64
CA MET A 529 6.46 0.36 51.38
C MET A 529 7.62 0.75 50.46
N ASN A 530 7.57 0.41 49.16
CA ASN A 530 8.56 0.90 48.18
C ASN A 530 8.46 2.41 47.98
N LEU A 531 7.25 3.00 47.96
CA LEU A 531 7.08 4.45 47.84
C LEU A 531 7.74 5.21 49.00
N MET A 532 7.70 4.65 50.21
CA MET A 532 8.27 5.27 51.42
C MET A 532 9.75 4.96 51.63
N PHE A 533 10.19 3.71 51.47
CA PHE A 533 11.57 3.30 51.77
C PHE A 533 12.52 3.35 50.57
N LYS A 534 12.01 3.24 49.33
CA LYS A 534 12.82 3.43 48.12
C LYS A 534 12.62 4.81 47.49
N GLU A 535 11.70 5.66 47.95
CA GLU A 535 11.37 6.95 47.33
C GLU A 535 11.03 6.85 45.82
N ILE A 536 10.44 5.73 45.36
CA ILE A 536 10.12 5.55 43.93
C ILE A 536 9.08 6.56 43.44
N VAL A 537 9.13 6.90 42.14
CA VAL A 537 8.13 7.75 41.49
C VAL A 537 7.20 6.87 40.65
N VAL A 538 5.90 6.89 40.95
CA VAL A 538 4.87 6.32 40.08
C VAL A 538 4.24 7.46 39.26
N LYS A 539 4.35 7.39 37.93
CA LYS A 539 3.84 8.42 37.01
C LYS A 539 2.92 7.82 35.95
N GLY A 540 1.67 8.26 35.93
CA GLY A 540 0.76 8.01 34.80
C GLY A 540 1.15 8.81 33.56
N THR A 541 0.99 8.25 32.37
CA THR A 541 1.05 9.00 31.10
C THR A 541 0.08 8.42 30.07
N ILE A 542 -0.44 9.28 29.18
CA ILE A 542 -1.40 8.93 28.14
C ILE A 542 -1.13 9.82 26.93
N PHE A 543 -1.03 9.27 25.71
CA PHE A 543 -0.76 10.00 24.45
C PHE A 543 0.35 11.07 24.55
N CYS A 544 0.36 12.06 23.65
CA CYS A 544 1.33 13.16 23.60
C CYS A 544 0.76 14.44 22.96
N SER A 545 1.46 15.56 23.13
CA SER A 545 1.22 16.83 22.44
C SER A 545 1.79 16.82 21.01
N MET A 546 1.37 17.75 20.15
CA MET A 546 1.82 17.78 18.75
C MET A 546 3.34 17.98 18.58
N ASP A 547 3.99 18.63 19.53
CA ASP A 547 5.45 18.84 19.48
C ASP A 547 6.23 17.59 19.92
N GLU A 548 5.67 16.82 20.87
CA GLU A 548 6.15 15.47 21.19
C GLU A 548 5.91 14.49 20.03
N VAL A 549 4.79 14.59 19.29
CA VAL A 549 4.54 13.80 18.07
C VAL A 549 5.59 14.09 16.99
N ARG A 550 5.94 15.37 16.78
CA ARG A 550 6.98 15.77 15.81
C ARG A 550 8.34 15.16 16.18
N GLY A 551 8.82 15.39 17.40
CA GLY A 551 10.10 14.83 17.86
C GLY A 551 10.13 13.30 17.89
N MET A 552 8.98 12.65 18.07
CA MET A 552 8.85 11.20 17.91
C MET A 552 9.02 10.77 16.44
N MET A 553 8.37 11.45 15.49
CA MET A 553 8.53 11.19 14.05
C MET A 553 9.95 11.48 13.56
N ASP A 554 10.59 12.54 14.06
CA ASP A 554 11.99 12.85 13.77
C ASP A 554 12.91 11.70 14.21
N ALA A 555 12.71 11.17 15.43
CA ALA A 555 13.45 10.03 15.95
C ALA A 555 13.15 8.70 15.21
N VAL A 556 11.93 8.52 14.67
CA VAL A 556 11.61 7.38 13.79
C VAL A 556 12.46 7.43 12.52
N VAL A 557 12.58 8.61 11.89
CA VAL A 557 13.36 8.81 10.67
C VAL A 557 14.87 8.74 10.93
N GLU A 558 15.37 9.38 12.00
CA GLU A 558 16.80 9.42 12.33
C GLU A 558 17.36 8.03 12.67
N HIS A 559 16.62 7.27 13.47
CA HIS A 559 17.11 5.99 14.02
C HIS A 559 16.56 4.75 13.30
N GLY A 560 15.61 4.91 12.37
CA GLY A 560 15.01 3.79 11.63
C GLY A 560 14.16 2.89 12.52
N VAL A 561 13.30 3.48 13.36
CA VAL A 561 12.38 2.73 14.24
C VAL A 561 11.27 2.10 13.39
N LEU A 562 11.02 0.80 13.59
CA LEU A 562 10.04 0.04 12.80
C LEU A 562 8.89 -0.50 13.64
N SER A 563 7.66 -0.18 13.20
CA SER A 563 6.44 -0.85 13.66
C SER A 563 6.36 -2.24 13.02
N HIS A 564 6.14 -3.28 13.84
CA HIS A 564 5.75 -4.59 13.33
C HIS A 564 4.25 -4.56 13.04
N LEU A 565 3.85 -4.76 11.79
CA LEU A 565 2.47 -4.65 11.33
C LEU A 565 1.92 -5.99 10.84
N THR A 566 0.64 -6.26 11.08
CA THR A 566 -0.15 -7.19 10.28
C THR A 566 -1.11 -6.37 9.42
N LEU A 567 -0.90 -6.37 8.10
CA LEU A 567 -1.80 -5.69 7.15
C LEU A 567 -3.03 -6.55 6.90
N ILE A 568 -4.21 -5.91 6.86
CA ILE A 568 -5.52 -6.55 6.73
C ILE A 568 -6.29 -5.79 5.64
N PRO A 569 -6.74 -6.43 4.55
CA PRO A 569 -7.63 -5.79 3.57
C PRO A 569 -8.90 -5.26 4.25
N MET A 570 -9.45 -4.14 3.77
CA MET A 570 -10.69 -3.58 4.29
C MET A 570 -11.84 -4.61 4.23
N GLU A 571 -11.83 -5.44 3.20
CA GLU A 571 -12.74 -6.55 2.93
C GLU A 571 -12.67 -7.68 3.98
N GLU A 572 -11.61 -7.73 4.80
CA GLU A 572 -11.39 -8.70 5.88
C GLU A 572 -11.46 -8.06 7.28
N ALA A 573 -11.88 -6.80 7.38
CA ALA A 573 -11.84 -6.03 8.63
C ALA A 573 -13.07 -6.19 9.54
N GLU A 574 -14.13 -6.90 9.12
CA GLU A 574 -15.38 -7.04 9.90
C GLU A 574 -15.16 -7.70 11.26
N ASP A 575 -14.48 -8.85 11.29
CA ASP A 575 -14.21 -9.66 12.48
C ASP A 575 -12.88 -9.30 13.18
N ILE A 576 -12.29 -8.14 12.86
CA ILE A 576 -11.03 -7.68 13.46
C ILE A 576 -11.02 -7.69 15.00
N PRO A 577 -12.11 -7.38 15.74
CA PRO A 577 -12.09 -7.44 17.21
C PRO A 577 -11.91 -8.88 17.71
N THR A 578 -12.58 -9.83 17.05
CA THR A 578 -12.54 -11.27 17.34
C THR A 578 -11.15 -11.84 17.05
N LYS A 579 -10.56 -11.49 15.89
CA LYS A 579 -9.18 -11.90 15.53
C LYS A 579 -8.12 -11.34 16.48
N VAL A 580 -8.26 -10.09 16.96
CA VAL A 580 -7.34 -9.48 17.95
C VAL A 580 -7.49 -10.13 19.32
N ALA A 581 -8.72 -10.35 19.80
CA ALA A 581 -8.97 -11.00 21.09
C ALA A 581 -8.46 -12.46 21.14
N ALA A 582 -8.44 -13.14 19.99
CA ALA A 582 -7.85 -14.46 19.82
C ALA A 582 -6.31 -14.45 19.62
N HIS A 583 -5.65 -13.29 19.73
CA HIS A 583 -4.20 -13.10 19.53
C HIS A 583 -3.65 -13.64 18.19
N THR A 584 -4.46 -13.62 17.13
CA THR A 584 -4.08 -14.21 15.81
C THR A 584 -3.10 -13.35 15.00
N PHE A 585 -2.94 -12.07 15.34
CA PHE A 585 -2.10 -11.12 14.61
C PHE A 585 -0.75 -10.86 15.30
N THR A 586 0.28 -10.53 14.51
CA THR A 586 1.61 -10.17 15.00
C THR A 586 1.80 -8.66 14.96
N GLY A 587 2.21 -8.06 16.09
CA GLY A 587 2.44 -6.62 16.20
C GLY A 587 1.15 -5.79 16.25
N ARG A 588 1.06 -4.70 15.46
CA ARG A 588 -0.14 -3.86 15.31
C ARG A 588 -0.96 -4.33 14.09
N PRO A 589 -2.25 -4.69 14.26
CA PRO A 589 -3.15 -4.86 13.12
C PRO A 589 -3.40 -3.51 12.44
N VAL A 590 -3.32 -3.46 11.12
CA VAL A 590 -3.56 -2.25 10.31
C VAL A 590 -4.48 -2.60 9.16
N VAL A 591 -5.63 -1.93 9.09
CA VAL A 591 -6.56 -2.07 7.97
C VAL A 591 -6.07 -1.20 6.82
N THR A 592 -5.84 -1.80 5.65
CA THR A 592 -5.40 -1.13 4.43
C THR A 592 -6.59 -0.89 3.49
N ILE A 593 -6.70 0.32 2.96
CA ILE A 593 -7.83 0.77 2.13
C ILE A 593 -7.32 0.98 0.70
N GLY A 594 -7.71 0.07 -0.20
CA GLY A 594 -7.25 0.06 -1.59
C GLY A 594 -5.81 -0.42 -1.78
N ASN A 595 -5.37 -0.48 -3.05
CA ASN A 595 -4.07 -1.03 -3.45
C ASN A 595 -2.84 -0.18 -3.02
N GLU A 596 -3.05 1.03 -2.49
CA GLU A 596 -1.96 1.96 -2.10
C GLU A 596 -1.18 1.51 -0.85
N GLY A 597 -1.73 0.62 -0.02
CA GLY A 597 -1.18 0.22 1.29
C GLY A 597 0.13 -0.60 1.30
N GLN A 598 0.95 -0.53 0.24
CA GLN A 598 2.22 -1.27 0.07
C GLN A 598 3.42 -0.40 -0.36
N SER A 599 3.31 0.94 -0.35
CA SER A 599 4.35 1.89 -0.80
C SER A 599 5.20 2.50 0.31
#